data_AF-A0AAD3SDF4-F1
#
_entry.id   AF-A0AAD3SDF4-F1
#
_cell.length_a   1.000
_cell.length_b   1.000
_cell.length_c   1.000
_cell.angle_alpha   90.00
_cell.angle_beta   90.00
_cell.angle_gamma   90.00
#
_symmetry.space_group_name_H-M   'P 1'
#
loop_
_entity.id
_entity.type
_entity.pdbx_description
1 polymer ?
#
loop_
_entity_poly.entity_id
_entity_poly.type
_entity_poly.pdbx_seq_one_letter_code
_entity_poly.pdbx_strand_id
1 'polypeptide(L)'
;MNLNFCDRGTVYQPDGGAPVSSTNKAISERWKIMTPDGSYDRYSQPRTLAAEEIPEIVDQFRRGAINAMRAGFHGVEIHGAYGYIIDQFLKDGINDRTDEYGGSLENRCKFLMQVLTDCLPDKF
;
A
#
# COMPACT_ATOMS: atom_id res chain seq x y z
N MET A 1 -10.38 12.61 -5.28
CA MET A 1 -10.44 11.12 -5.37
C MET A 1 -9.46 10.54 -4.36
N ASN A 2 -9.87 9.55 -3.56
CA ASN A 2 -8.95 8.84 -2.66
C ASN A 2 -8.19 7.76 -3.46
N LEU A 3 -6.86 7.73 -3.36
CA LEU A 3 -6.00 6.72 -3.95
C LEU A 3 -5.54 5.77 -2.85
N ASN A 4 -5.92 4.51 -2.96
CA ASN A 4 -5.64 3.48 -1.99
C ASN A 4 -5.03 2.24 -2.63
N PHE A 5 -4.18 1.56 -1.88
CA PHE A 5 -3.68 0.23 -2.21
C PHE A 5 -4.12 -0.73 -1.11
N CYS A 6 -5.17 -1.49 -1.39
CA CYS A 6 -5.69 -2.53 -0.50
C CYS A 6 -5.20 -3.87 -0.98
N ASP A 7 -4.25 -4.44 -0.25
CA ASP A 7 -3.68 -5.71 -0.63
C ASP A 7 -3.51 -6.62 0.59
N ARG A 8 -4.60 -7.27 1.02
CA ARG A 8 -4.58 -8.07 2.26
C ARG A 8 -5.27 -9.44 2.16
N GLY A 9 -5.79 -9.81 1.00
CA GLY A 9 -6.40 -11.12 0.76
C GLY A 9 -6.11 -11.61 -0.64
N THR A 10 -5.69 -12.87 -0.78
CA THR A 10 -5.42 -13.54 -2.07
C THR A 10 -6.60 -13.46 -3.04
N VAL A 11 -7.83 -13.50 -2.52
CA VAL A 11 -9.06 -13.38 -3.33
C VAL A 11 -9.19 -12.04 -4.07
N TYR A 12 -8.47 -11.01 -3.62
CA TYR A 12 -8.45 -9.68 -4.25
C TYR A 12 -7.24 -9.49 -5.17
N GLN A 13 -6.35 -10.49 -5.25
CA GLN A 13 -5.14 -10.40 -6.05
C GLN A 13 -5.31 -11.00 -7.43
N PRO A 14 -4.64 -10.42 -8.45
CA PRO A 14 -4.52 -11.06 -9.75
C PRO A 14 -4.02 -12.51 -9.59
N ASP A 15 -4.68 -13.44 -10.27
CA ASP A 15 -4.34 -14.86 -10.27
C ASP A 15 -4.28 -15.53 -8.89
N GLY A 16 -4.88 -14.92 -7.85
CA GLY A 16 -4.83 -15.43 -6.48
C GLY A 16 -3.45 -15.30 -5.81
N GLY A 17 -2.60 -14.40 -6.31
CA GLY A 17 -1.26 -14.14 -5.77
C GLY A 17 -1.27 -13.74 -4.29
N ALA A 18 -0.12 -13.90 -3.62
CA ALA A 18 0.03 -13.43 -2.25
C ALA A 18 -0.03 -11.90 -2.20
N PRO A 19 -0.76 -11.32 -1.24
CA PRO A 19 -0.79 -9.87 -1.08
C PRO A 19 0.60 -9.32 -0.76
N VAL A 20 0.91 -8.09 -1.17
CA VAL A 20 2.19 -7.43 -0.86
C VAL A 20 2.13 -6.51 0.36
N SER A 21 3.22 -6.44 1.11
CA SER A 21 3.32 -5.65 2.34
C SER A 21 4.77 -5.24 2.67
N SER A 22 4.95 -4.41 3.70
CA SER A 22 6.26 -4.15 4.30
C SER A 22 6.82 -5.37 5.05
N THR A 23 5.97 -6.33 5.42
CA THR A 23 6.31 -7.53 6.21
C THR A 23 5.75 -8.80 5.55
N ASN A 24 6.20 -9.98 6.01
CA ASN A 24 5.60 -11.27 5.65
C ASN A 24 4.63 -11.79 6.72
N LYS A 25 4.31 -10.98 7.73
CA LYS A 25 3.42 -11.34 8.84
C LYS A 25 1.97 -11.03 8.48
N ALA A 26 1.10 -12.03 8.60
CA ALA A 26 -0.34 -11.85 8.41
C ALA A 26 -0.96 -11.01 9.53
N ILE A 27 -2.09 -10.36 9.21
CA ILE A 27 -2.96 -9.77 10.24
C ILE A 27 -3.48 -10.91 11.13
N SER A 28 -3.51 -10.68 12.44
CA SER A 28 -3.94 -11.69 13.40
C SER A 28 -5.39 -12.15 13.17
N GLU A 29 -5.70 -13.38 13.59
CA GLU A 29 -7.01 -13.99 13.39
C GLU A 29 -8.19 -13.27 14.07
N ARG A 30 -7.90 -12.31 14.96
CA ARG A 30 -8.87 -11.40 15.57
C ARG A 30 -9.67 -10.63 14.51
N TRP A 31 -9.07 -10.37 13.37
CA TRP A 31 -9.68 -9.63 12.27
C TRP A 31 -9.98 -10.56 11.11
N LYS A 32 -11.09 -10.30 10.43
CA LYS A 32 -11.52 -11.03 9.24
C LYS A 32 -11.64 -10.09 8.05
N ILE A 33 -11.49 -10.64 6.86
CA ILE A 33 -11.73 -9.95 5.59
C ILE A 33 -13.06 -10.44 5.04
N MET A 34 -13.90 -9.54 4.56
CA MET A 34 -15.08 -9.93 3.80
C MET A 34 -14.63 -10.39 2.42
N THR A 35 -15.22 -11.44 1.87
CA THR A 35 -14.93 -11.98 0.54
C THR A 35 -16.01 -11.57 -0.46
N PRO A 36 -15.78 -11.70 -1.78
CA PRO A 36 -16.75 -11.30 -2.80
C PRO A 36 -18.10 -12.02 -2.73
N ASP A 37 -18.15 -13.22 -2.14
CA ASP A 37 -19.38 -13.98 -1.91
C ASP A 37 -20.16 -13.52 -0.65
N GLY A 38 -19.68 -12.48 0.03
CA GLY A 38 -20.27 -11.93 1.25
C GLY A 38 -19.92 -12.70 2.53
N SER A 39 -19.10 -13.74 2.45
CA SER A 39 -18.60 -14.44 3.64
C SER A 39 -17.40 -13.73 4.28
N TYR A 40 -16.89 -14.27 5.39
CA TYR A 40 -15.73 -13.74 6.09
C TYR A 40 -14.62 -14.80 6.14
N ASP A 41 -13.42 -14.41 5.73
CA ASP A 41 -12.23 -15.25 5.75
C ASP A 41 -11.09 -14.61 6.55
N ARG A 42 -9.99 -15.35 6.70
CA ARG A 42 -8.74 -14.91 7.31
C ARG A 42 -7.95 -14.08 6.31
N TYR A 43 -7.21 -13.09 6.82
CA TYR A 43 -6.20 -12.40 6.02
C TYR A 43 -5.09 -13.40 5.63
N SER A 44 -4.79 -13.50 4.34
CA SER A 44 -3.72 -14.35 3.84
C SER A 44 -2.35 -13.80 4.21
N GLN A 45 -1.34 -14.66 4.31
CA GLN A 45 0.03 -14.23 4.55
C GLN A 45 0.55 -13.37 3.40
N PRO A 46 1.04 -12.14 3.67
CA PRO A 46 1.61 -11.31 2.63
C PRO A 46 3.04 -11.72 2.28
N ARG A 47 3.46 -11.32 1.09
CA ARG A 47 4.84 -11.30 0.65
C ARG A 47 5.44 -9.93 0.95
N THR A 48 6.61 -9.90 1.58
CA THR A 48 7.38 -8.68 1.72
C THR A 48 7.76 -8.14 0.34
N LEU A 49 7.48 -6.87 0.08
CA LEU A 49 7.90 -6.16 -1.13
C LEU A 49 9.43 -6.14 -1.23
N ALA A 50 9.98 -6.45 -2.39
CA ALA A 50 11.40 -6.19 -2.66
C ALA A 50 11.61 -4.69 -2.89
N ALA A 51 12.80 -4.17 -2.55
CA ALA A 51 13.08 -2.74 -2.65
C ALA A 51 12.96 -2.24 -4.11
N GLU A 52 13.33 -3.09 -5.07
CA GLU A 52 13.23 -2.87 -6.51
C GLU A 52 11.78 -2.85 -7.04
N GLU A 53 10.82 -3.39 -6.30
CA GLU A 53 9.39 -3.37 -6.68
C GLU A 53 8.67 -2.10 -6.20
N ILE A 54 9.22 -1.39 -5.19
CA ILE A 54 8.60 -0.18 -4.62
C ILE A 54 8.39 0.93 -5.66
N PRO A 55 9.35 1.24 -6.56
CA PRO A 55 9.16 2.25 -7.60
C PRO A 55 7.95 1.98 -8.51
N GLU A 56 7.63 0.72 -8.80
CA GLU A 56 6.45 0.38 -9.61
C GLU A 56 5.14 0.73 -8.87
N ILE A 57 5.08 0.51 -7.56
CA ILE A 57 3.90 0.91 -6.76
C ILE A 57 3.78 2.42 -6.68
N VAL A 58 4.89 3.14 -6.51
CA VAL A 58 4.90 4.62 -6.57
C VAL A 58 4.33 5.10 -7.92
N ASP A 59 4.76 4.49 -9.03
CA ASP A 59 4.23 4.81 -10.36
C ASP A 59 2.73 4.49 -10.51
N GLN A 60 2.22 3.46 -9.84
CA GLN A 60 0.79 3.17 -9.82
C GLN A 60 -0.03 4.26 -9.11
N PHE A 61 0.47 4.82 -8.00
CA PHE A 61 -0.15 6.01 -7.38
C PHE A 61 -0.11 7.22 -8.33
N ARG A 62 1.02 7.47 -8.98
CA ARG A 62 1.17 8.56 -9.96
C ARG A 62 0.18 8.41 -11.12
N ARG A 63 0.05 7.20 -11.70
CA ARG A 63 -0.95 6.90 -12.73
C ARG A 63 -2.37 7.10 -12.22
N GLY A 64 -2.67 6.67 -10.99
CA GLY A 64 -3.95 6.91 -10.33
C GLY A 64 -4.28 8.40 -10.23
N ALA A 65 -3.31 9.23 -9.86
CA ALA A 65 -3.47 10.67 -9.78
C ALA A 65 -3.75 11.31 -11.15
N ILE A 66 -2.97 10.94 -12.18
CA ILE A 66 -3.20 11.41 -13.55
C ILE A 66 -4.60 11.02 -14.05
N ASN A 67 -5.02 9.79 -13.78
CA ASN A 67 -6.34 9.31 -14.18
C ASN A 67 -7.47 10.04 -13.43
N ALA A 68 -7.29 10.34 -12.14
CA ALA A 68 -8.25 11.14 -11.38
C ALA A 68 -8.41 12.55 -11.99
N MET A 69 -7.31 13.20 -12.35
CA MET A 69 -7.36 14.52 -13.01
C MET A 69 -8.06 14.44 -14.37
N ARG A 70 -7.75 13.42 -15.18
CA ARG A 70 -8.42 13.16 -16.47
C ARG A 70 -9.92 12.89 -16.32
N ALA A 71 -10.33 12.28 -15.21
CA ALA A 71 -11.72 12.04 -14.87
C ALA A 71 -12.45 13.29 -14.33
N GLY A 72 -11.76 14.44 -14.21
CA GLY A 72 -12.36 15.70 -13.78
C GLY A 72 -12.37 15.90 -12.26
N PHE A 73 -11.65 15.09 -11.48
CA PHE A 73 -11.47 15.38 -10.06
C PHE A 73 -10.56 16.59 -9.86
N HIS A 74 -10.90 17.43 -8.87
CA HIS A 74 -10.10 18.61 -8.51
C HIS A 74 -8.79 18.28 -7.78
N GLY A 75 -8.58 17.02 -7.39
CA GLY A 75 -7.41 16.60 -6.67
C GLY A 75 -7.50 15.17 -6.17
N VAL A 76 -6.40 14.74 -5.56
CA VAL A 76 -6.26 13.40 -4.98
C VAL A 76 -5.88 13.45 -3.52
N GLU A 77 -6.34 12.45 -2.79
CA GLU A 77 -5.94 12.16 -1.42
C GLU A 77 -5.17 10.84 -1.42
N ILE A 78 -3.97 10.82 -0.84
CA ILE A 78 -3.17 9.60 -0.68
C ILE A 78 -3.59 8.91 0.62
N HIS A 79 -4.09 7.67 0.51
CA HIS A 79 -4.56 6.93 1.67
C HIS A 79 -3.42 6.30 2.47
N GLY A 80 -2.86 7.07 3.41
CA GLY A 80 -1.76 6.66 4.30
C GLY A 80 -2.19 6.10 5.66
N ALA A 81 -3.43 5.61 5.82
CA ALA A 81 -4.03 5.30 7.12
C ALA A 81 -4.56 3.85 7.23
N TYR A 82 -5.19 3.52 8.37
CA TYR A 82 -5.97 2.28 8.62
C TYR A 82 -5.27 0.95 8.26
N GLY A 83 -3.96 0.87 8.40
CA GLY A 83 -3.16 -0.34 8.14
C GLY A 83 -3.06 -0.73 6.67
N TYR A 84 -3.36 0.16 5.72
CA TYR A 84 -3.09 -0.06 4.30
C TYR A 84 -1.59 0.08 3.98
N ILE A 85 -1.19 -0.20 2.75
CA ILE A 85 0.24 -0.42 2.41
C ILE A 85 1.17 0.68 2.93
N ILE A 86 0.81 1.95 2.78
CA ILE A 86 1.63 3.07 3.27
C ILE A 86 1.73 3.03 4.80
N ASP A 87 0.61 2.84 5.50
CA ASP A 87 0.59 2.74 6.97
C ASP A 87 1.37 1.51 7.47
N GLN A 88 1.42 0.43 6.68
CA GLN A 88 2.24 -0.75 6.98
C GLN A 88 3.75 -0.44 6.93
N PHE A 89 4.20 0.49 6.08
CA PHE A 89 5.58 0.98 6.10
C PHE A 89 5.81 1.97 7.26
N LEU A 90 4.84 2.83 7.57
CA LEU A 90 4.96 3.84 8.62
C LEU A 90 5.01 3.26 10.04
N LYS A 91 4.31 2.16 10.33
CA LYS A 91 4.14 1.64 11.69
C LYS A 91 5.25 0.65 12.07
N ASP A 92 6.00 0.92 13.13
CA ASP A 92 7.05 0.04 13.68
C ASP A 92 6.51 -1.26 14.27
N GLY A 93 5.23 -1.28 14.67
CA GLY A 93 4.53 -2.52 15.03
C GLY A 93 4.23 -3.46 13.85
N ILE A 94 4.47 -3.03 12.61
CA ILE A 94 4.23 -3.81 11.38
C ILE A 94 5.52 -3.94 10.56
N ASN A 95 6.16 -2.81 10.26
CA ASN A 95 7.37 -2.75 9.43
C ASN A 95 8.57 -3.35 10.17
N ASP A 96 8.91 -4.59 9.83
CA ASP A 96 10.07 -5.31 10.33
C ASP A 96 11.22 -5.42 9.32
N ARG A 97 11.24 -4.52 8.32
CA ARG A 97 12.31 -4.47 7.33
C ARG A 97 13.63 -3.99 7.95
N THR A 98 14.73 -4.48 7.40
CA THR A 98 16.10 -4.11 7.78
C THR A 98 16.83 -3.35 6.67
N ASP A 99 16.14 -3.03 5.58
CA ASP A 99 16.66 -2.27 4.44
C ASP A 99 16.34 -0.77 4.58
N GLU A 100 16.55 0.00 3.52
CA GLU A 100 16.35 1.45 3.49
C GLU A 100 14.88 1.90 3.62
N TYR A 101 13.95 0.96 3.76
CA TYR A 101 12.53 1.22 4.00
C TYR A 101 12.05 0.79 5.40
N GLY A 102 12.96 0.35 6.28
CA GLY A 102 12.65 -0.03 7.66
C GLY A 102 13.66 0.45 8.71
N GLY A 103 13.35 0.17 9.97
CA GLY A 103 14.16 0.60 11.11
C GLY A 103 13.88 2.05 11.53
N SER A 104 14.65 3.00 11.01
CA SER A 104 14.55 4.41 11.41
C SER A 104 13.21 5.04 11.02
N LEU A 105 12.81 6.12 11.69
CA LEU A 105 11.62 6.89 11.29
C LEU A 105 11.74 7.38 9.84
N GLU A 106 12.92 7.86 9.45
CA GLU A 106 13.21 8.32 8.10
C GLU A 106 12.99 7.22 7.05
N ASN A 107 13.55 6.03 7.29
CA ASN A 107 13.38 4.89 6.39
C ASN A 107 11.91 4.46 6.28
N ARG A 108 11.19 4.41 7.41
CA ARG A 108 9.76 4.08 7.42
C ARG A 108 8.90 5.10 6.67
N CYS A 109 9.27 6.38 6.72
CA CYS A 109 8.57 7.44 5.98
C CYS A 109 8.97 7.50 4.50
N LYS A 110 10.08 6.88 4.09
CA LYS A 110 10.65 6.99 2.73
C LYS A 110 9.65 6.66 1.63
N PHE A 111 8.91 5.56 1.78
CA PHE A 111 7.92 5.14 0.79
C PHE A 111 6.79 6.17 0.61
N LEU A 112 6.23 6.70 1.71
CA LEU A 112 5.23 7.77 1.64
C LEU A 112 5.80 9.02 0.94
N MET A 113 7.03 9.40 1.28
CA MET A 113 7.66 10.59 0.69
C MET A 113 7.89 10.42 -0.82
N GLN A 114 8.25 9.22 -1.29
CA GLN A 114 8.33 8.92 -2.72
C GLN A 114 6.96 9.05 -3.40
N VAL A 115 5.90 8.48 -2.82
CA VAL A 115 4.53 8.61 -3.34
C VAL A 115 4.11 10.08 -3.44
N LEU A 116 4.36 10.87 -2.40
CA LEU A 116 4.01 12.30 -2.41
C LEU A 116 4.82 13.07 -3.46
N THR A 117 6.12 12.82 -3.57
CA THR A 117 6.98 13.51 -4.54
C THR A 117 6.58 13.19 -5.98
N ASP A 118 6.31 11.93 -6.30
CA ASP A 118 5.96 11.52 -7.67
C ASP A 118 4.51 11.88 -8.05
N CYS A 119 3.60 11.94 -7.08
CA CYS A 119 2.20 12.31 -7.33
C CYS A 119 1.95 13.82 -7.40
N LEU A 120 2.86 14.63 -6.86
CA LEU A 120 2.80 16.08 -6.95
C LEU A 120 3.59 16.52 -8.20
N PRO A 121 2.96 16.83 -9.33
CA PRO A 121 3.70 17.43 -10.43
C PRO A 121 4.28 18.77 -9.97
N ASP A 122 5.55 19.04 -10.29
CA ASP A 122 6.23 20.34 -10.15
C ASP A 122 5.53 21.50 -10.90
N LYS A 123 4.41 21.23 -11.58
CA LYS A 123 3.66 22.18 -12.41
C LYS A 123 2.17 21.83 -12.36
N PHE A 124 1.46 22.51 -11.47
CA PHE A 124 0.09 22.93 -11.74
C PHE A 124 0.13 24.35 -12.33
#